data_AF-A0A7W7KID0-F1
#
_entry.id   AF-A0A7W7KID0-F1
#
_cell.length_a   1.000
_cell.length_b   1.000
_cell.length_c   1.000
_cell.angle_alpha   90.00
_cell.angle_beta   90.00
_cell.angle_gamma   90.00
#
_symmetry.space_group_name_H-M   'P 1'
#
loop_
_entity.id
_entity.type
_entity.pdbx_description
1 polymer ?
#
loop_
_entity_poly.entity_id
_entity_poly.type
_entity_poly.pdbx_seq_one_letter_code
_entity_poly.pdbx_strand_id
1 'polypeptide(L)'
;MTWLLTNWKPLLAGLALFLAAAGGWHEGSERTDAAWQAKWDQHEKADQQAAEAFEAREHAEEQRRQLSVNKVIEDADRKIDQVRANSSAAADQRVRDAAAKYADRIAAAEAGRHSCTAAASKAAAQRARVLADMLGEVDRMAGVYAEAADESRVRGLACEAAYDGIR
;
A
#
# COMPACT_ATOMS: atom_id res chain seq x y z
N MET A 1 77.26 9.96 -53.09
CA MET A 1 77.20 8.62 -52.44
C MET A 1 78.27 8.39 -51.38
N THR A 2 79.36 9.18 -51.29
CA THR A 2 80.46 8.95 -50.32
C THR A 2 80.22 9.51 -48.92
N TRP A 3 79.41 10.57 -48.76
CA TRP A 3 79.12 11.17 -47.44
C TRP A 3 78.43 10.21 -46.46
N LEU A 4 77.52 9.37 -46.97
CA LEU A 4 76.83 8.34 -46.19
C LEU A 4 77.78 7.22 -45.75
N LEU A 5 78.72 6.83 -46.62
CA LEU A 5 79.71 5.79 -46.36
C LEU A 5 80.80 6.23 -45.37
N THR A 6 81.08 7.53 -45.25
CA THR A 6 82.03 8.07 -44.27
C THR A 6 81.39 8.30 -42.89
N ASN A 7 80.11 8.71 -42.83
CA ASN A 7 79.39 9.05 -41.59
C ASN A 7 78.45 7.94 -41.07
N TRP A 8 78.57 6.71 -41.56
CA TRP A 8 77.67 5.61 -41.18
C TRP A 8 77.77 5.20 -39.70
N LYS A 9 78.97 5.32 -39.09
CA LYS A 9 79.21 5.00 -37.67
C LYS A 9 78.40 5.87 -36.68
N PRO A 10 78.45 7.22 -36.75
CA PRO A 10 77.63 8.05 -35.87
C PRO A 10 76.12 7.90 -36.13
N LEU A 11 75.71 7.63 -37.38
CA LEU A 11 74.30 7.35 -37.70
C LEU A 11 73.80 6.06 -37.04
N LEU A 12 74.59 4.98 -37.07
CA LEU A 12 74.26 3.74 -36.37
C LEU A 12 74.23 3.91 -34.85
N ALA A 13 75.17 4.70 -34.29
CA ALA A 13 75.16 5.00 -32.86
C ALA A 13 73.91 5.79 -32.45
N GLY A 14 73.51 6.79 -33.24
CA GLY A 14 72.27 7.54 -33.02
C GLY A 14 71.02 6.66 -33.13
N LEU A 15 70.97 5.78 -34.13
CA LEU A 15 69.87 4.82 -34.29
C LEU A 15 69.77 3.85 -33.12
N ALA A 16 70.90 3.32 -32.64
CA ALA A 16 70.94 2.41 -31.49
C ALA A 16 70.46 3.10 -30.20
N LEU A 17 70.86 4.35 -29.97
CA LEU A 17 70.37 5.15 -28.84
C LEU A 17 68.87 5.43 -28.95
N PHE A 18 68.37 5.74 -30.14
CA PHE A 18 66.93 5.95 -30.37
C PHE A 18 66.12 4.69 -30.09
N LEU A 19 66.55 3.53 -30.59
CA LEU A 19 65.87 2.25 -30.34
C LEU A 19 65.90 1.86 -28.86
N ALA A 20 67.01 2.10 -28.16
CA ALA A 20 67.10 1.84 -26.72
C ALA A 20 66.15 2.76 -25.91
N ALA A 21 66.08 4.05 -26.27
CA ALA A 21 65.17 4.99 -25.64
C ALA A 21 63.69 4.64 -25.93
N ALA A 22 63.37 4.28 -27.17
CA ALA A 22 62.02 3.87 -27.56
C ALA A 22 61.59 2.56 -26.87
N GLY A 23 62.48 1.57 -26.77
CA GLY A 23 62.21 0.32 -26.06
C GLY A 23 61.99 0.53 -24.56
N GLY A 24 62.81 1.36 -23.91
CA GLY A 24 62.63 1.72 -22.50
C GLY A 24 61.35 2.51 -22.23
N TRP A 25 60.98 3.42 -23.14
CA TRP A 25 59.71 4.15 -23.07
C TRP A 25 58.51 3.22 -23.21
N HIS A 26 58.54 2.29 -24.17
CA HIS A 26 57.42 1.38 -24.44
C HIS A 26 57.15 0.41 -23.28
N GLU A 27 58.19 -0.22 -22.75
CA GLU A 27 58.09 -1.10 -21.58
C GLU A 27 57.63 -0.31 -20.34
N GLY A 28 58.12 0.93 -20.18
CA GLY A 28 57.70 1.82 -19.10
C GLY A 28 56.24 2.25 -19.20
N SER A 29 55.76 2.58 -20.41
CA SER A 29 54.38 2.98 -20.63
C SER A 29 53.42 1.81 -20.40
N GLU A 30 53.72 0.62 -20.93
CA GLU A 30 52.86 -0.56 -20.74
C GLU A 30 52.69 -0.93 -19.27
N ARG A 31 53.78 -0.88 -18.48
CA ARG A 31 53.70 -1.12 -17.04
C ARG A 31 52.88 -0.07 -16.31
N THR A 32 53.02 1.19 -16.71
CA THR A 32 52.27 2.30 -16.10
C THR A 32 50.80 2.23 -16.46
N ASP A 33 50.47 1.91 -17.71
CA ASP A 33 49.11 1.70 -18.20
C ASP A 33 48.46 0.50 -17.50
N ALA A 34 49.16 -0.63 -17.38
CA ALA A 34 48.66 -1.80 -16.65
C ALA A 34 48.42 -1.49 -15.16
N ALA A 35 49.31 -0.73 -14.52
CA ALA A 35 49.14 -0.33 -13.13
C ALA A 35 47.98 0.65 -12.94
N TRP A 36 47.75 1.55 -13.90
CA TRP A 36 46.58 2.43 -13.89
C TRP A 36 45.30 1.66 -14.14
N GLN A 37 45.27 0.77 -15.13
CA GLN A 37 44.12 -0.07 -15.44
C GLN A 37 43.73 -0.92 -14.23
N ALA A 38 44.68 -1.55 -13.55
CA ALA A 38 44.40 -2.33 -12.35
C ALA A 38 43.76 -1.50 -11.22
N LYS A 39 44.17 -0.24 -11.06
CA LYS A 39 43.53 0.68 -10.11
C LYS A 39 42.12 1.04 -10.55
N TRP A 40 41.91 1.34 -11.83
CA TRP A 40 40.59 1.64 -12.39
C TRP A 40 39.64 0.45 -12.22
N ASP A 41 40.06 -0.76 -12.59
CA ASP A 41 39.26 -1.98 -12.44
C ASP A 41 38.91 -2.24 -10.96
N GLN A 42 39.83 -1.94 -10.04
CA GLN A 42 39.57 -2.06 -8.60
C GLN A 42 38.53 -1.03 -8.13
N HIS A 43 38.64 0.22 -8.61
CA HIS A 43 37.67 1.26 -8.33
C HIS A 43 36.29 0.93 -8.91
N GLU A 44 36.21 0.52 -10.17
CA GLU A 44 34.93 0.12 -10.79
C GLU A 44 34.26 -1.02 -10.02
N LYS A 45 35.02 -2.03 -9.57
CA LYS A 45 34.48 -3.11 -8.74
C LYS A 45 33.97 -2.60 -7.39
N ALA A 46 34.72 -1.71 -6.74
CA ALA A 46 34.31 -1.13 -5.48
C ALA A 46 33.04 -0.27 -5.64
N ASP A 47 32.96 0.51 -6.72
CA ASP A 47 31.81 1.34 -7.06
C ASP A 47 30.58 0.49 -7.40
N GLN A 48 30.76 -0.60 -8.16
CA GLN A 48 29.69 -1.57 -8.44
C GLN A 48 29.16 -2.20 -7.15
N GLN A 49 30.05 -2.67 -6.26
CA GLN A 49 29.64 -3.24 -4.98
C GLN A 49 28.93 -2.22 -4.09
N ALA A 50 29.39 -0.97 -4.08
CA ALA A 50 28.74 0.11 -3.34
C ALA A 50 27.35 0.42 -3.91
N ALA A 51 27.19 0.42 -5.24
CA ALA A 51 25.91 0.62 -5.91
C ALA A 51 24.93 -0.53 -5.61
N GLU A 52 25.37 -1.79 -5.74
CA GLU A 52 24.55 -2.96 -5.42
C GLU A 52 24.13 -2.97 -3.95
N ALA A 53 25.04 -2.63 -3.04
CA ALA A 53 24.73 -2.55 -1.61
C ALA A 53 23.76 -1.42 -1.28
N PHE A 54 23.86 -0.29 -1.98
CA PHE A 54 22.91 0.82 -1.85
C PHE A 54 21.52 0.40 -2.36
N GLU A 55 21.47 -0.13 -3.58
CA GLU A 55 20.22 -0.60 -4.20
C GLU A 55 19.54 -1.67 -3.32
N ALA A 56 20.29 -2.66 -2.82
CA ALA A 56 19.76 -3.68 -1.93
C ALA A 56 19.17 -3.11 -0.62
N ARG A 57 19.78 -2.05 -0.07
CA ARG A 57 19.26 -1.37 1.13
C ARG A 57 17.96 -0.64 0.84
N GLU A 58 17.89 0.09 -0.25
CA GLU A 58 16.69 0.82 -0.65
C GLU A 58 15.54 -0.15 -0.98
N HIS A 59 15.78 -1.22 -1.74
CA HIS A 59 14.77 -2.26 -2.00
C HIS A 59 14.27 -2.91 -0.70
N ALA A 60 15.15 -3.20 0.25
CA ALA A 60 14.74 -3.77 1.54
C ALA A 60 13.85 -2.81 2.34
N GLU A 61 14.15 -1.51 2.32
CA GLU A 61 13.36 -0.47 2.95
C GLU A 61 11.98 -0.33 2.29
N GLU A 62 11.93 -0.34 0.96
CA GLU A 62 10.68 -0.31 0.19
C GLU A 62 9.82 -1.54 0.48
N GLN A 63 10.40 -2.74 0.47
CA GLN A 63 9.70 -3.97 0.81
C GLN A 63 9.15 -3.94 2.24
N ARG A 64 9.92 -3.42 3.21
CA ARG A 64 9.45 -3.26 4.59
C ARG A 64 8.20 -2.37 4.64
N ARG A 65 8.21 -1.22 3.95
CA ARG A 65 7.06 -0.30 3.89
C ARG A 65 5.86 -0.94 3.21
N GLN A 66 6.06 -1.61 2.07
CA GLN A 66 4.99 -2.32 1.36
C GLN A 66 4.35 -3.41 2.23
N LEU A 67 5.15 -4.24 2.90
CA LEU A 67 4.65 -5.28 3.79
C LEU A 67 3.85 -4.72 4.96
N SER A 68 4.27 -3.58 5.52
CA SER A 68 3.53 -2.90 6.58
C SER A 68 2.15 -2.44 6.09
N VAL A 69 2.10 -1.78 4.93
CA VAL A 69 0.84 -1.30 4.33
C VAL A 69 -0.07 -2.47 3.95
N ASN A 70 0.47 -3.54 3.37
CA ASN A 70 -0.32 -4.73 3.00
C ASN A 70 -1.00 -5.37 4.22
N LYS A 71 -0.30 -5.46 5.35
CA LYS A 71 -0.90 -5.96 6.61
C LYS A 71 -2.04 -5.07 7.08
N VAL A 72 -1.88 -3.76 7.00
CA VAL A 72 -2.93 -2.80 7.37
C VAL A 72 -4.15 -2.96 6.47
N ILE A 73 -3.96 -3.14 5.16
CA ILE A 73 -5.05 -3.39 4.20
C ILE A 73 -5.78 -4.69 4.58
N GLU A 74 -5.06 -5.78 4.78
CA GLU A 74 -5.65 -7.08 5.10
C GLU A 74 -6.44 -7.02 6.43
N ASP A 75 -5.88 -6.37 7.45
CA ASP A 75 -6.54 -6.17 8.74
C ASP A 75 -7.80 -5.30 8.61
N ALA A 76 -7.77 -4.28 7.75
CA ALA A 76 -8.91 -3.40 7.49
C ALA A 76 -10.02 -4.14 6.75
N ASP A 77 -9.69 -4.92 5.72
CA ASP A 77 -10.65 -5.72 4.96
C ASP A 77 -11.36 -6.72 5.88
N ARG A 78 -10.63 -7.46 6.71
CA ARG A 78 -11.24 -8.39 7.69
C ARG A 78 -12.18 -7.67 8.66
N LYS A 79 -11.85 -6.46 9.10
CA LYS A 79 -12.72 -5.67 9.99
C LYS A 79 -13.97 -5.16 9.27
N ILE A 80 -13.86 -4.72 8.02
CA ILE A 80 -15.01 -4.32 7.20
C ILE A 80 -15.95 -5.51 6.99
N ASP A 81 -15.41 -6.68 6.67
CA ASP A 81 -16.21 -7.90 6.50
C ASP A 81 -16.94 -8.28 7.80
N GLN A 82 -16.30 -8.11 8.97
CA GLN A 82 -16.96 -8.30 10.26
C GLN A 82 -18.09 -7.30 10.51
N VAL A 83 -17.89 -6.01 10.17
CA VAL A 83 -18.94 -4.99 10.28
C VAL A 83 -20.15 -5.35 9.43
N ARG A 84 -19.93 -5.74 8.17
CA ARG A 84 -20.99 -6.19 7.25
C ARG A 84 -21.69 -7.46 7.71
N ALA A 85 -20.93 -8.44 8.22
CA ALA A 85 -21.52 -9.66 8.75
C ALA A 85 -22.43 -9.37 9.95
N ASN A 86 -22.03 -8.47 10.83
CA ASN A 86 -22.82 -8.07 12.00
C ASN A 86 -24.06 -7.23 11.65
N SER A 87 -24.00 -6.41 10.59
CA SER A 87 -25.18 -5.64 10.15
C SER A 87 -26.28 -6.54 9.57
N SER A 88 -25.89 -7.64 8.91
CA SER A 88 -26.84 -8.58 8.29
C SER A 88 -27.60 -9.50 9.26
N ALA A 89 -27.29 -9.48 10.56
CA ALA A 89 -27.75 -10.52 11.49
C ALA A 89 -28.70 -9.98 12.59
N ALA A 90 -30.00 -10.24 12.40
CA ALA A 90 -30.98 -10.50 13.47
C ALA A 90 -31.51 -9.33 14.34
N ALA A 91 -30.89 -8.15 14.39
CA ALA A 91 -31.42 -7.03 15.18
C ALA A 91 -32.74 -6.51 14.59
N ASP A 92 -32.76 -6.21 13.29
CA ASP A 92 -33.92 -5.65 12.60
C ASP A 92 -35.17 -6.55 12.66
N GLN A 93 -35.02 -7.86 12.49
CA GLN A 93 -36.18 -8.75 12.35
C GLN A 93 -36.90 -8.94 13.68
N ARG A 94 -36.16 -9.02 14.79
CA ARG A 94 -36.73 -9.09 16.13
C ARG A 94 -37.42 -7.79 16.52
N VAL A 95 -36.85 -6.64 16.16
CA VAL A 95 -37.46 -5.33 16.44
C VAL A 95 -38.74 -5.15 15.61
N ARG A 96 -38.71 -5.50 14.32
CA ARG A 96 -39.89 -5.50 13.44
C ARG A 96 -41.00 -6.41 13.97
N ASP A 97 -40.67 -7.66 14.32
CA ASP A 97 -41.64 -8.62 14.87
C ASP A 97 -42.22 -8.15 16.21
N ALA A 98 -41.40 -7.54 17.06
CA ALA A 98 -41.85 -6.97 18.33
C ALA A 98 -42.77 -5.76 18.12
N ALA A 99 -42.44 -4.87 17.19
CA ALA A 99 -43.25 -3.70 16.83
C ALA A 99 -44.60 -4.12 16.23
N ALA A 100 -44.61 -5.10 15.34
CA ALA A 100 -45.83 -5.67 14.75
C ALA A 100 -46.73 -6.29 15.84
N LYS A 101 -46.16 -7.13 16.72
CA LYS A 101 -46.90 -7.70 17.85
C LYS A 101 -47.44 -6.63 18.78
N TYR A 102 -46.70 -5.55 19.03
CA TYR A 102 -47.14 -4.46 19.88
C TYR A 102 -48.31 -3.69 19.24
N ALA A 103 -48.23 -3.40 17.94
CA ALA A 103 -49.32 -2.79 17.18
C ALA A 103 -50.59 -3.64 17.20
N ASP A 104 -50.46 -4.96 17.06
CA ASP A 104 -51.60 -5.89 17.13
C ASP A 104 -52.25 -5.91 18.53
N ARG A 105 -51.44 -5.83 19.59
CA ARG A 105 -51.97 -5.76 20.97
C ARG A 105 -52.71 -4.45 21.24
N ILE A 106 -52.21 -3.32 20.74
CA ILE A 106 -52.93 -2.04 20.82
C ILE A 106 -54.23 -2.11 20.01
N ALA A 107 -54.17 -2.57 18.76
CA ALA A 107 -55.37 -2.73 17.94
C ALA A 107 -56.46 -3.59 18.62
N ALA A 108 -56.07 -4.69 19.28
CA ALA A 108 -56.98 -5.54 20.04
C ALA A 108 -57.54 -4.85 21.30
N ALA A 109 -56.72 -4.09 22.03
CA ALA A 109 -57.14 -3.36 23.22
C ALA A 109 -58.13 -2.23 22.89
N GLU A 110 -57.90 -1.45 21.83
CA GLU A 110 -58.82 -0.41 21.38
C GLU A 110 -60.14 -0.97 20.82
N ALA A 111 -60.11 -2.15 20.17
CA ALA A 111 -61.32 -2.83 19.71
C ALA A 111 -62.26 -3.20 20.87
N GLY A 112 -61.72 -3.59 22.03
CA GLY A 112 -62.49 -3.86 23.24
C GLY A 112 -63.04 -2.62 23.95
N ARG A 113 -62.37 -1.47 23.81
CA ARG A 113 -62.75 -0.19 24.44
C ARG A 113 -63.81 0.61 23.68
N HIS A 114 -63.84 0.49 22.35
CA HIS A 114 -64.72 1.27 21.47
C HIS A 114 -65.89 0.43 20.90
N SER A 115 -66.56 -0.35 21.74
CA SER A 115 -67.68 -1.21 21.35
C SER A 115 -68.86 -0.44 20.72
N CYS A 116 -68.97 0.88 20.96
CA CYS A 116 -70.06 1.70 20.44
C CYS A 116 -69.82 2.26 19.02
N THR A 117 -68.59 2.25 18.47
CA THR A 117 -68.34 2.72 17.08
C THR A 117 -67.17 1.96 16.42
N ALA A 118 -67.48 0.98 15.57
CA ALA A 118 -66.49 0.18 14.85
C ALA A 118 -65.49 1.03 14.02
N ALA A 119 -65.91 2.22 13.56
CA ALA A 119 -65.06 3.15 12.83
C ALA A 119 -63.92 3.74 13.69
N ALA A 120 -64.18 4.03 14.98
CA ALA A 120 -63.16 4.58 15.87
C ALA A 120 -62.09 3.54 16.22
N SER A 121 -62.51 2.29 16.52
CA SER A 121 -61.59 1.16 16.73
C SER A 121 -60.69 0.91 15.52
N LYS A 122 -61.28 0.96 14.32
CA LYS A 122 -60.54 0.76 13.06
C LYS A 122 -59.52 1.88 12.83
N ALA A 123 -59.88 3.13 13.10
CA ALA A 123 -58.97 4.26 12.97
C ALA A 123 -57.80 4.20 13.97
N ALA A 124 -58.05 3.77 15.21
CA ALA A 124 -56.98 3.60 16.20
C ALA A 124 -56.00 2.48 15.82
N ALA A 125 -56.52 1.32 15.37
CA ALA A 125 -55.69 0.23 14.86
C ALA A 125 -54.84 0.65 13.64
N GLN A 126 -55.40 1.46 12.74
CA GLN A 126 -54.67 1.99 11.59
C GLN A 126 -53.50 2.88 12.02
N ARG A 127 -53.70 3.77 13.01
CA ARG A 127 -52.64 4.64 13.54
C ARG A 127 -51.53 3.84 14.23
N ALA A 128 -51.87 2.81 14.99
CA ALA A 128 -50.90 1.94 15.65
C ALA A 128 -50.02 1.20 14.63
N ARG A 129 -50.60 0.71 13.53
CA ARG A 129 -49.84 0.10 12.43
C ARG A 129 -48.88 1.07 11.75
N VAL A 130 -49.34 2.29 11.44
CA VAL A 130 -48.49 3.33 10.82
C VAL A 130 -47.32 3.69 11.74
N LEU A 131 -47.54 3.80 13.05
CA LEU A 131 -46.46 4.06 14.00
C LEU A 131 -45.43 2.92 14.02
N ALA A 132 -45.89 1.66 14.02
CA ALA A 132 -44.99 0.51 13.99
C ALA A 132 -44.19 0.42 12.68
N ASP A 133 -44.81 0.74 11.54
CA ASP A 133 -44.15 0.80 10.25
C ASP A 133 -43.09 1.92 10.20
N MET A 134 -43.44 3.12 10.68
CA MET A 134 -42.51 4.23 10.79
C MET A 134 -41.32 3.90 11.71
N LEU A 135 -41.57 3.27 12.87
CA LEU A 135 -40.51 2.86 13.79
C LEU A 135 -39.60 1.81 13.15
N GLY A 136 -40.16 0.83 12.44
CA GLY A 136 -39.39 -0.18 11.72
C GLY A 136 -38.54 0.43 10.60
N GLU A 137 -39.05 1.45 9.91
CA GLU A 137 -38.30 2.16 8.87
C GLU A 137 -37.18 3.03 9.45
N VAL A 138 -37.43 3.73 10.56
CA VAL A 138 -36.40 4.53 11.25
C VAL A 138 -35.29 3.63 11.79
N ASP A 139 -35.63 2.49 12.38
CA ASP A 139 -34.65 1.50 12.87
C ASP A 139 -33.79 0.96 11.72
N ARG A 140 -34.42 0.58 10.60
CA ARG A 140 -33.73 0.15 9.38
C ARG A 140 -32.75 1.22 8.88
N MET A 141 -33.20 2.48 8.81
CA MET A 141 -32.34 3.60 8.40
C MET A 141 -31.18 3.83 9.38
N ALA A 142 -31.43 3.74 10.68
CA ALA A 142 -30.40 3.86 11.70
C ALA A 142 -29.33 2.76 11.54
N GLY A 143 -29.73 1.52 11.23
CA GLY A 143 -28.81 0.43 10.92
C GLY A 143 -27.90 0.73 9.72
N VAL A 144 -28.47 1.23 8.61
CA VAL A 144 -27.70 1.62 7.42
C VAL A 144 -26.68 2.71 7.74
N TYR A 145 -27.07 3.73 8.52
CA TYR A 145 -26.14 4.79 8.93
C TYR A 145 -25.06 4.29 9.89
N ALA A 146 -25.40 3.39 10.81
CA ALA A 146 -24.43 2.79 11.72
C ALA A 146 -23.39 1.96 10.95
N GLU A 147 -23.82 1.11 10.02
CA GLU A 147 -22.92 0.33 9.16
C GLU A 147 -21.98 1.24 8.36
N ALA A 148 -22.52 2.28 7.71
CA ALA A 148 -21.71 3.22 6.95
C ALA A 148 -20.70 3.98 7.84
N ALA A 149 -21.10 4.35 9.06
CA ALA A 149 -20.23 5.00 10.03
C ALA A 149 -19.12 4.07 10.54
N ASP A 150 -19.44 2.80 10.84
CA ASP A 150 -18.48 1.80 11.28
C ASP A 150 -17.47 1.47 10.17
N GLU A 151 -17.93 1.28 8.92
CA GLU A 151 -17.04 1.12 7.77
C GLU A 151 -16.10 2.33 7.60
N SER A 152 -16.64 3.55 7.68
CA SER A 152 -15.85 4.78 7.54
C SER A 152 -14.80 4.88 8.65
N ARG A 153 -15.15 4.49 9.87
CA ARG A 153 -14.23 4.46 11.02
C ARG A 153 -13.10 3.45 10.80
N VAL A 154 -13.42 2.23 10.34
CA VAL A 154 -12.39 1.22 10.04
C VAL A 154 -11.42 1.72 8.97
N ARG A 155 -11.94 2.32 7.89
CA ARG A 155 -11.10 2.90 6.83
C ARG A 155 -10.23 4.04 7.35
N GLY A 156 -10.77 4.93 8.19
CA GLY A 156 -10.01 6.02 8.81
C GLY A 156 -8.85 5.50 9.67
N LEU A 157 -9.12 4.52 10.55
CA LEU A 157 -8.09 3.89 11.37
C LEU A 157 -7.04 3.15 10.53
N ALA A 158 -7.44 2.57 9.40
CA ALA A 158 -6.50 1.96 8.46
C ALA A 158 -5.58 2.99 7.81
N CYS A 159 -6.09 4.17 7.44
CA CYS A 159 -5.26 5.26 6.93
C CYS A 159 -4.22 5.73 7.96
N GLU A 160 -4.63 5.92 9.21
CA GLU A 160 -3.73 6.29 10.31
C GLU A 160 -2.66 5.22 10.53
N ALA A 161 -3.06 3.95 10.62
CA ALA A 161 -2.13 2.83 10.82
C ALA A 161 -1.16 2.64 9.64
N ALA A 162 -1.61 2.87 8.40
CA ALA A 162 -0.75 2.82 7.23
C ALA A 162 0.31 3.93 7.25
N TYR A 163 -0.08 5.14 7.67
CA TYR A 163 0.85 6.26 7.83
C TYR A 163 1.89 5.99 8.93
N ASP A 164 1.45 5.49 10.09
CA ASP A 164 2.34 5.15 11.19
C ASP A 164 3.30 3.99 10.84
N GLY A 165 2.88 3.07 9.97
CA GLY A 165 3.70 1.94 9.55
C GLY A 165 4.78 2.27 8.51
N ILE A 166 4.67 3.40 7.81
CA ILE A 166 5.69 3.88 6.85
C ILE A 166 6.62 4.95 7.41
N ARG A 167 6.25 5.54 8.55
CA ARG A 167 7.06 6.49 9.31
C ARG A 167 8.25 5.81 10.00
#